data_AF-A0A7X9EWE4-F1
#
_entry.id   AF-A0A7X9EWE4-F1
#
_cell.length_a   1.000
_cell.length_b   1.000
_cell.length_c   1.000
_cell.angle_alpha   90.00
_cell.angle_beta   90.00
_cell.angle_gamma   90.00
#
_symmetry.space_group_name_H-M   'P 1'
#
loop_
_entity.id
_entity.type
_entity.pdbx_description
1 polymer ?
#
loop_
_entity_poly.entity_id
_entity_poly.type
_entity_poly.pdbx_seq_one_letter_code
_entity_poly.pdbx_strand_id
1 'polypeptide(L)'
;MTCACQGENGAKITVANTGIDVRLIDEVVEKYRGIDGSLITVLQKAQDIYGYLPLPVLQHIADHLGVKRAKIFGVATFYAQFRLKPMGKYIIILCQGTACHVNGAEKIETALCDELKIKMG
;
A
#
# COMPACT_ATOMS: atom_id res chain seq x y z
N MET A 1 -9.64 -40.54 -14.56
CA MET A 1 -10.58 -39.51 -14.08
C MET A 1 -10.10 -38.86 -12.77
N THR A 2 -8.81 -38.64 -12.62
CA THR A 2 -8.21 -37.97 -11.45
C THR A 2 -6.96 -37.24 -11.93
N CYS A 3 -7.13 -36.02 -12.42
CA CYS A 3 -6.00 -35.15 -12.71
C CYS A 3 -5.52 -34.54 -11.39
N ALA A 4 -4.46 -35.12 -10.85
CA ALA A 4 -3.69 -34.60 -9.74
C ALA A 4 -2.86 -33.41 -10.24
N CYS A 5 -3.44 -32.21 -10.24
CA CYS A 5 -2.66 -30.98 -10.30
C CYS A 5 -2.71 -30.32 -8.92
N GLN A 6 -1.91 -30.91 -8.03
CA GLN A 6 -1.49 -30.29 -6.79
C GLN A 6 -0.88 -28.94 -7.15
N GLY A 7 -1.51 -27.88 -6.65
CA GLY A 7 -1.01 -26.53 -6.78
C GLY A 7 0.10 -26.33 -5.78
N GLU A 8 1.31 -26.09 -6.26
CA GLU A 8 2.39 -25.57 -5.45
C GLU A 8 3.28 -24.74 -6.37
N ASN A 9 3.24 -23.42 -6.22
CA ASN A 9 4.35 -22.51 -6.49
C ASN A 9 3.98 -21.15 -5.90
N GLY A 10 3.78 -21.17 -4.57
CA GLY A 10 3.79 -19.96 -3.77
C GLY A 10 5.21 -19.41 -3.82
N ALA A 11 5.40 -18.36 -4.63
CA ALA A 11 6.62 -17.59 -4.66
C ALA A 11 6.94 -17.13 -3.23
N LYS A 12 7.90 -17.82 -2.60
CA LYS A 12 8.59 -17.35 -1.41
C LYS A 12 9.38 -16.12 -1.83
N ILE A 13 8.74 -14.96 -1.77
CA ILE A 13 9.45 -13.68 -1.84
C ILE A 13 9.72 -13.28 -0.39
N THR A 14 10.89 -13.70 0.09
CA THR A 14 11.57 -13.10 1.23
C THR A 14 11.79 -11.62 0.92
N VAL A 15 10.97 -10.73 1.48
CA VAL A 15 11.21 -9.28 1.44
C VAL A 15 11.36 -8.78 2.87
N ALA A 16 12.61 -8.43 3.18
CA ALA A 16 13.09 -7.55 4.25
C ALA A 16 12.11 -7.31 5.41
N ASN A 17 12.28 -8.13 6.45
CA ASN A 17 11.76 -7.87 7.78
C ASN A 17 12.55 -6.71 8.41
N THR A 18 11.85 -5.70 8.91
CA THR A 18 12.21 -5.01 10.16
C THR A 18 10.96 -4.29 10.69
N GLY A 19 10.18 -5.01 11.52
CA GLY A 19 9.34 -4.39 12.55
C GLY A 19 7.91 -3.99 12.17
N ILE A 20 7.21 -4.76 11.33
CA ILE A 20 5.77 -4.51 11.08
C ILE A 20 4.96 -5.51 11.91
N ASP A 21 4.37 -5.02 13.02
CA ASP A 21 3.49 -5.79 13.88
C ASP A 21 2.14 -6.05 13.19
N VAL A 22 2.05 -7.15 12.46
CA VAL A 22 0.83 -7.60 11.75
C VAL A 22 -0.39 -7.76 12.67
N ARG A 23 -0.18 -7.91 13.98
CA ARG A 23 -1.25 -8.15 14.97
C ARG A 23 -2.20 -6.96 15.17
N LEU A 24 -1.78 -5.73 14.85
CA LEU A 24 -2.65 -4.55 15.01
C LEU A 24 -3.88 -4.60 14.10
N ILE A 25 -3.83 -5.38 13.01
CA ILE A 25 -4.94 -5.47 12.06
C ILE A 25 -5.95 -6.56 12.42
N ASP A 26 -5.63 -7.45 13.36
CA ASP A 26 -6.44 -8.63 13.68
C ASP A 26 -7.84 -8.25 14.17
N GLU A 27 -7.91 -7.26 15.06
CA GLU A 27 -9.19 -6.73 15.56
C GLU A 27 -10.06 -6.12 14.46
N VAL A 28 -9.41 -5.43 13.51
CA VAL A 28 -10.10 -4.84 12.36
C VAL A 28 -10.62 -5.94 11.45
N VAL A 29 -9.80 -6.92 11.15
CA VAL A 29 -10.12 -8.01 10.22
C VAL A 29 -11.25 -8.88 10.76
N GLU A 30 -11.24 -9.21 12.07
CA GLU A 30 -12.34 -9.97 12.67
C GLU A 30 -13.67 -9.21 12.64
N LYS A 31 -13.65 -7.88 12.80
CA LYS A 31 -14.87 -7.08 12.71
C LYS A 31 -15.54 -7.14 11.32
N TYR A 32 -14.76 -7.34 10.27
CA TYR A 32 -15.25 -7.34 8.88
C TYR A 32 -15.29 -8.74 8.25
N ARG A 33 -15.01 -9.78 9.04
CA ARG A 33 -15.02 -11.16 8.58
C ARG A 33 -16.42 -11.58 8.14
N GLY A 34 -16.55 -12.09 6.91
CA GLY A 34 -17.81 -12.55 6.35
C GLY A 34 -18.73 -11.45 5.79
N ILE A 35 -18.28 -10.19 5.76
CA ILE A 35 -19.01 -9.09 5.13
C ILE A 35 -18.50 -8.90 3.70
N ASP A 36 -19.32 -9.22 2.71
CA ASP A 36 -19.00 -9.00 1.30
C ASP A 36 -18.82 -7.50 1.01
N GLY A 37 -17.75 -7.15 0.27
CA GLY A 37 -17.43 -5.76 -0.08
C GLY A 37 -16.60 -5.00 0.96
N SER A 38 -16.32 -5.59 2.14
CA SER A 38 -15.55 -4.94 3.20
C SER A 38 -14.05 -4.78 2.92
N LEU A 39 -13.53 -5.42 1.86
CA LEU A 39 -12.09 -5.44 1.54
C LEU A 39 -11.48 -4.04 1.42
N ILE A 40 -12.18 -3.11 0.76
CA ILE A 40 -11.68 -1.74 0.59
C ILE A 40 -11.56 -1.05 1.95
N THR A 41 -12.55 -1.24 2.83
CA THR A 41 -12.57 -0.66 4.18
C THR A 41 -11.46 -1.23 5.06
N VAL A 42 -11.20 -2.53 4.96
CA VAL A 42 -10.09 -3.19 5.68
C VAL A 42 -8.74 -2.66 5.18
N LEU A 43 -8.55 -2.51 3.87
CA LEU A 43 -7.34 -1.95 3.30
C LEU A 43 -7.12 -0.47 3.68
N GLN A 44 -8.19 0.33 3.73
CA GLN A 44 -8.12 1.71 4.21
C GLN A 44 -7.65 1.77 5.67
N LYS A 45 -8.26 0.97 6.55
CA LYS A 45 -7.85 0.89 7.96
C LYS A 45 -6.43 0.38 8.14
N ALA A 46 -6.01 -0.59 7.34
CA ALA A 46 -4.63 -1.06 7.34
C ALA A 46 -3.67 0.07 6.95
N GLN A 47 -4.00 0.83 5.91
CA GLN A 47 -3.19 1.99 5.53
C GLN A 47 -3.18 3.09 6.59
N ASP A 48 -4.26 3.29 7.33
CA ASP A 48 -4.30 4.28 8.43
C ASP A 48 -3.40 3.86 9.60
N ILE A 49 -3.32 2.56 9.91
CA ILE A 49 -2.49 2.01 10.99
C ILE A 49 -1.00 2.02 10.62
N TYR A 50 -0.67 1.53 9.43
CA TYR A 50 0.72 1.33 9.01
C TYR A 50 1.28 2.51 8.18
N GLY A 51 0.45 3.44 7.72
CA GLY A 51 0.80 4.54 6.82
C GLY A 51 0.99 4.14 5.35
N TYR A 52 1.20 2.84 5.11
CA TYR A 52 1.34 2.21 3.80
C TYR A 52 0.90 0.74 3.89
N LEU A 53 0.78 0.07 2.74
CA LEU A 53 0.33 -1.32 2.63
C LEU A 53 1.50 -2.24 2.25
N PRO A 54 2.22 -2.80 3.24
CA PRO A 54 3.27 -3.76 2.98
C PRO A 54 2.69 -5.11 2.54
N LEU A 55 3.43 -5.82 1.69
CA LEU A 55 3.10 -7.18 1.25
C LEU A 55 2.67 -8.15 2.37
N PRO A 56 3.39 -8.26 3.52
CA PRO A 56 3.01 -9.15 4.61
C PRO A 56 1.63 -8.84 5.20
N VAL A 57 1.25 -7.57 5.34
CA VAL A 57 -0.07 -7.17 5.84
C VAL A 57 -1.16 -7.55 4.83
N LEU A 58 -0.91 -7.37 3.53
CA LEU A 58 -1.86 -7.78 2.48
C LEU A 58 -2.07 -9.30 2.45
N GLN A 59 -1.00 -10.08 2.65
CA GLN A 59 -1.09 -11.53 2.77
C GLN A 59 -1.87 -11.95 4.02
N HIS A 60 -1.61 -11.29 5.15
CA HIS A 60 -2.33 -11.53 6.39
C HIS A 60 -3.84 -11.29 6.23
N ILE A 61 -4.22 -10.17 5.62
CA ILE A 61 -5.62 -9.86 5.33
C ILE A 61 -6.23 -10.91 4.39
N ALA A 62 -5.50 -11.37 3.38
CA ALA A 62 -5.96 -12.39 2.44
C ALA A 62 -6.30 -13.72 3.13
N ASP A 63 -5.40 -14.16 4.00
CA ASP A 63 -5.51 -15.44 4.69
C ASP A 63 -6.68 -15.41 5.70
N HIS A 64 -6.94 -14.28 6.35
CA HIS A 64 -8.07 -14.12 7.28
C HIS A 64 -9.43 -13.90 6.61
N LEU A 65 -9.50 -13.11 5.53
CA LEU A 65 -10.76 -12.88 4.79
C LEU A 65 -11.12 -14.06 3.86
N GLY A 66 -10.22 -15.02 3.65
CA GLY A 66 -10.43 -16.13 2.71
C GLY A 66 -10.45 -15.70 1.24
N VAL A 67 -9.84 -14.56 0.91
CA VAL A 67 -9.83 -13.99 -0.45
C VAL A 67 -8.50 -14.32 -1.13
N LYS A 68 -8.54 -14.64 -2.42
CA LYS A 68 -7.33 -14.89 -3.22
C LYS A 68 -6.39 -13.68 -3.16
N ARG A 69 -5.11 -13.93 -2.82
CA ARG A 69 -4.04 -12.92 -2.77
C ARG A 69 -4.00 -12.05 -4.04
N ALA A 70 -4.11 -12.66 -5.21
CA ALA A 70 -4.14 -11.94 -6.50
C ALA A 70 -5.26 -10.89 -6.60
N LYS A 71 -6.44 -11.17 -6.03
CA LYS A 71 -7.57 -10.21 -6.02
C LYS A 71 -7.25 -9.01 -5.13
N ILE A 72 -6.63 -9.25 -3.97
CA ILE A 72 -6.23 -8.18 -3.04
C ILE A 72 -5.15 -7.30 -3.64
N PHE A 73 -4.13 -7.91 -4.26
CA PHE A 73 -3.11 -7.15 -4.99
C PHE A 73 -3.71 -6.33 -6.11
N GLY A 74 -4.63 -6.91 -6.89
CA GLY A 74 -5.34 -6.18 -7.95
C GLY A 74 -6.11 -4.97 -7.42
N VAL A 75 -6.81 -5.10 -6.29
CA VAL A 75 -7.52 -3.97 -5.66
C VAL A 75 -6.53 -2.93 -5.12
N ALA A 76 -5.44 -3.37 -4.48
CA ALA A 76 -4.44 -2.48 -3.91
C ALA A 76 -3.68 -1.68 -4.97
N THR A 77 -3.48 -2.22 -6.18
CA THR A 77 -2.85 -1.49 -7.30
C THR A 77 -3.85 -0.70 -8.14
N PHE A 78 -5.12 -1.09 -8.15
CA PHE A 78 -6.16 -0.43 -8.96
C PHE A 78 -6.52 0.96 -8.44
N TYR A 79 -6.63 1.13 -7.12
CA TYR A 79 -6.95 2.44 -6.54
C TYR A 79 -5.70 3.24 -6.22
N ALA A 80 -5.55 4.41 -6.85
CA ALA A 80 -4.44 5.34 -6.63
C ALA A 80 -4.31 5.86 -5.18
N GLN A 81 -5.36 5.69 -4.35
CA GLN A 81 -5.31 6.04 -2.93
C GLN A 81 -4.38 5.13 -2.12
N PHE A 82 -4.15 3.90 -2.59
CA PHE A 82 -3.41 2.89 -1.85
C PHE A 82 -1.91 3.02 -2.11
N ARG A 83 -1.14 3.03 -1.02
CA ARG A 83 0.30 3.27 -1.04
C ARG A 83 1.01 1.98 -0.71
N LEU A 84 1.69 1.39 -1.70
CA LEU A 84 2.45 0.14 -1.52
C LEU A 84 3.87 0.37 -1.00
N LYS A 85 4.35 1.61 -1.07
CA LYS A 85 5.68 2.01 -0.63
C LYS A 85 5.57 2.90 0.61
N PRO A 86 6.52 2.81 1.55
CA PRO A 86 6.58 3.72 2.67
C PRO A 86 6.76 5.14 2.14
N MET A 87 5.94 6.06 2.65
CA MET A 87 6.05 7.48 2.36
C MET A 87 6.61 8.19 3.59
N GLY A 88 7.30 9.31 3.38
CA GLY A 88 7.76 10.14 4.47
C GLY A 88 6.61 10.62 5.35
N LYS A 89 6.91 10.94 6.62
CA LYS A 89 5.94 11.52 7.57
C LYS A 89 5.26 12.78 7.03
N TYR A 90 5.98 13.56 6.22
CA TYR A 90 5.51 14.77 5.59
C TYR A 90 5.46 14.59 4.08
N ILE A 91 4.30 14.88 3.50
CA ILE A 91 4.07 14.81 2.05
C ILE A 91 4.06 16.24 1.54
N ILE A 92 5.03 16.57 0.69
CA ILE A 92 5.15 17.89 0.07
C ILE A 92 4.56 17.78 -1.33
N ILE A 93 3.50 18.54 -1.61
CA ILE A 93 2.85 18.57 -2.92
C ILE A 93 3.16 19.92 -3.55
N LEU A 94 3.97 19.91 -4.61
CA LEU A 94 4.28 21.10 -5.39
C LEU A 94 3.38 21.19 -6.62
N CYS A 95 2.72 22.33 -6.80
CA CYS A 95 1.92 22.60 -7.99
C CYS A 95 2.82 22.77 -9.22
N GLN A 96 2.62 21.92 -10.23
CA GLN A 96 3.24 22.05 -11.57
C GLN A 96 2.24 22.46 -12.66
N GLY A 97 1.12 23.07 -12.29
CA GLY A 97 0.16 23.65 -13.25
C GLY A 97 0.75 24.85 -14.00
N THR A 98 0.14 25.22 -15.13
CA THR A 98 0.62 26.33 -15.99
C THR A 98 0.74 27.66 -15.24
N ALA A 99 -0.23 27.99 -14.38
CA ALA A 99 -0.21 29.18 -13.55
C ALA A 99 0.94 29.18 -12.52
N CYS A 100 1.30 28.01 -11.99
CA CYS A 100 2.39 27.85 -11.03
C CYS A 100 3.75 27.91 -11.76
N HIS A 101 3.83 27.34 -12.95
CA HIS A 101 5.04 27.34 -13.78
C HIS A 101 5.47 28.76 -14.17
N VAL A 102 4.55 29.60 -14.68
CA VAL A 102 4.87 30.99 -15.04
C VAL A 102 5.26 31.87 -13.84
N ASN A 103 4.75 31.53 -12.64
CA ASN A 103 5.10 32.20 -11.39
C ASN A 103 6.41 31.68 -10.77
N GLY A 104 7.12 30.78 -11.46
CA GLY A 104 8.44 30.32 -11.02
C GLY A 104 8.40 29.17 -10.00
N ALA A 105 7.42 28.26 -10.11
CA ALA A 105 7.36 27.04 -9.27
C ALA A 105 8.65 26.20 -9.34
N GLU A 106 9.38 26.24 -10.47
CA GLU A 106 10.68 25.57 -10.63
C GLU A 106 11.72 26.07 -9.61
N LYS A 107 11.71 27.37 -9.26
CA LYS A 107 12.62 27.92 -8.25
C LYS A 107 12.34 27.33 -6.87
N ILE A 108 11.07 27.10 -6.56
CA ILE A 108 10.62 26.50 -5.30
C ILE A 108 11.03 25.02 -5.28
N GLU A 109 10.89 24.32 -6.42
CA GLU A 109 11.33 22.94 -6.59
C GLU A 109 12.82 22.78 -6.28
N THR A 110 13.66 23.61 -6.91
CA THR A 110 15.12 23.57 -6.72
C THR A 110 15.49 23.85 -5.26
N ALA A 111 14.91 24.88 -4.65
CA ALA A 111 15.16 25.21 -3.24
C ALA A 111 14.77 24.07 -2.29
N LEU A 112 13.64 23.40 -2.55
CA LEU A 112 13.20 22.23 -1.78
C LEU A 112 14.16 21.04 -1.95
N CYS A 113 14.61 20.77 -3.18
CA CYS A 113 15.53 19.67 -3.45
C CYS A 113 16.90 19.90 -2.80
N ASP A 114 17.41 21.15 -2.83
CA ASP A 114 18.70 21.52 -2.26
C ASP A 114 18.70 21.42 -0.72
N GLU A 115 17.64 21.92 -0.08
CA GLU A 115 17.52 21.91 1.38
C GLU A 115 17.30 20.49 1.92
N LEU A 116 16.37 19.75 1.32
CA LEU A 116 15.99 18.41 1.79
C LEU A 116 16.92 17.32 1.25
N LYS A 117 17.79 17.63 0.28
CA LYS A 117 18.70 16.70 -0.41
C LYS A 117 17.96 15.49 -1.02
N ILE A 118 16.74 15.73 -1.50
CA ILE A 118 15.90 14.72 -2.16
C ILE A 118 15.70 15.09 -3.63
N LYS A 119 15.32 14.10 -4.44
CA LYS A 119 14.85 14.32 -5.81
C LYS A 119 13.33 14.29 -5.83
N MET A 120 12.73 15.00 -6.78
CA MET A 120 11.30 14.86 -7.08
C MET A 120 10.98 13.41 -7.45
N GLY A 121 9.89 12.88 -6.91
CA GLY A 121 9.50 11.47 -7.01
C GLY A 121 8.04 11.22 -6.73
#